data_AF-A0A7S2JDH9-F1
#
_entry.id   AF-A0A7S2JDH9-F1
#
_cell.length_a   1.000
_cell.length_b   1.000
_cell.length_c   1.000
_cell.angle_alpha   90.00
_cell.angle_beta   90.00
_cell.angle_gamma   90.00
#
_symmetry.space_group_name_H-M   'P 1'
#
loop_
_entity.id
_entity.type
_entity.pdbx_description
1 polymer ?
#
loop_
_entity_poly.entity_id
_entity_poly.type
_entity_poly.pdbx_seq_one_letter_code
_entity_poly.pdbx_strand_id
1 'polypeptide(L)'
;FDSSVSVLAAPASAVRRLRAALNATLDCSRVNTLPDLVFELGGTELTLPAAAYVASVSGEAPEPVRAALGLPSGSDEACRLAVAESATDGAWVLGVPFFQRFYTTFHVGEEPAVFVARHPASTCSPVEPGAALTRPGPARRLEGQKITLPLAG
;
A
#
# COMPACT_ATOMS: atom_id res chain seq x y z
N PHE A 1 0.45 10.46 -5.86
CA PHE A 1 -0.79 9.79 -5.42
C PHE A 1 -1.48 9.27 -6.65
N ASP A 2 -1.94 8.02 -6.66
CA ASP A 2 -2.60 7.44 -7.84
C ASP A 2 -3.65 6.40 -7.44
N SER A 3 -4.94 6.77 -7.50
CA SER A 3 -6.04 5.89 -7.13
C SER A 3 -6.24 4.73 -8.10
N SER A 4 -5.63 4.76 -9.29
CA SER A 4 -5.67 3.66 -10.25
C SER A 4 -4.75 2.50 -9.86
N VAL A 5 -3.78 2.73 -8.96
CA VAL A 5 -2.81 1.72 -8.50
C VAL A 5 -3.34 1.01 -7.25
N SER A 6 -3.48 -0.31 -7.33
CA SER A 6 -4.05 -1.16 -6.27
C SER A 6 -3.08 -1.53 -5.14
N VAL A 7 -1.79 -1.25 -5.34
CA VAL A 7 -0.66 -1.54 -4.45
C VAL A 7 0.06 -0.24 -4.07
N LEU A 8 1.11 -0.32 -3.24
CA LEU A 8 2.08 0.77 -3.14
C LEU A 8 3.14 0.61 -4.22
N ALA A 9 3.70 1.72 -4.70
CA ALA A 9 4.96 1.69 -5.45
C ALA A 9 6.04 2.46 -4.70
N ALA A 10 7.27 1.96 -4.76
CA ALA A 10 8.39 2.53 -4.02
C ALA A 10 9.67 2.51 -4.88
N PRO A 11 10.68 3.32 -4.54
CA PRO A 11 11.98 3.24 -5.20
C PRO A 11 12.56 1.83 -5.08
N ALA A 12 13.31 1.38 -6.10
CA ALA A 12 13.92 0.05 -6.12
C ALA A 12 14.69 -0.28 -4.84
N SER A 13 15.39 0.71 -4.27
CA SER A 13 16.13 0.56 -3.01
C SER A 13 15.24 0.28 -1.81
N ALA A 14 14.05 0.88 -1.74
CA ALA A 14 13.07 0.65 -0.69
C ALA A 14 12.42 -0.73 -0.83
N VAL A 15 12.02 -1.11 -2.06
CA VAL A 15 11.48 -2.46 -2.34
C VAL A 15 12.47 -3.54 -1.93
N ARG A 16 13.75 -3.38 -2.29
CA ARG A 16 14.82 -4.33 -1.91
C ARG A 16 14.98 -4.42 -0.39
N ARG A 17 14.97 -3.30 0.34
CA ARG A 17 15.05 -3.30 1.81
C ARG A 17 13.84 -3.99 2.45
N LEU A 18 12.63 -3.71 1.97
CA LEU A 18 11.41 -4.34 2.47
C LEU A 18 11.42 -5.86 2.23
N ARG A 19 11.80 -6.29 1.03
CA ARG A 19 11.96 -7.72 0.72
C ARG A 19 13.01 -8.38 1.62
N ALA A 20 14.18 -7.76 1.78
CA ALA A 20 15.22 -8.30 2.66
C ALA A 20 14.76 -8.43 4.12
N ALA A 21 13.96 -7.49 4.61
CA ALA A 21 13.46 -7.50 5.98
C ALA A 21 12.31 -8.50 6.22
N LEU A 22 11.48 -8.80 5.20
CA LEU A 22 10.20 -9.49 5.40
C LEU A 22 10.08 -10.86 4.72
N ASN A 23 10.87 -11.16 3.69
CA ASN A 23 10.55 -12.25 2.75
C ASN A 23 10.56 -13.67 3.36
N ALA A 24 11.23 -13.89 4.50
CA ALA A 24 11.20 -15.18 5.20
C ALA A 24 10.05 -15.32 6.21
N THR A 25 9.30 -14.24 6.48
CA THR A 25 8.36 -14.16 7.62
C THR A 25 6.96 -13.73 7.21
N LEU A 26 6.66 -13.58 5.92
CA LEU A 26 5.34 -13.14 5.46
C LEU A 26 4.29 -14.23 5.69
N ASP A 27 3.43 -13.95 6.67
CA ASP A 27 2.30 -14.78 7.04
C ASP A 27 1.08 -13.87 7.21
N CYS A 28 0.12 -13.99 6.29
CA CYS A 28 -1.05 -13.14 6.24
C CYS A 28 -1.99 -13.39 7.44
N SER A 29 -1.85 -14.52 8.15
CA SER A 29 -2.57 -14.79 9.40
C SER A 29 -1.98 -14.01 10.59
N ARG A 30 -0.72 -13.58 10.49
CA ARG A 30 0.01 -12.82 11.53
C ARG A 30 0.48 -11.45 11.04
N VAL A 31 -0.24 -10.85 10.09
CA VAL A 31 0.13 -9.55 9.53
C VAL A 31 0.29 -8.45 10.60
N ASN A 32 -0.47 -8.53 11.69
CA ASN A 32 -0.43 -7.56 12.79
C ASN A 32 0.85 -7.62 13.63
N THR A 33 1.72 -8.62 13.42
CA THR A 33 3.04 -8.71 14.08
C THR A 33 4.16 -8.12 13.23
N LEU A 34 3.86 -7.70 12.00
CA LEU A 34 4.81 -7.07 11.09
C LEU A 34 4.88 -5.56 11.37
N PRO A 35 6.00 -4.89 11.07
CA PRO A 35 6.19 -3.48 11.40
C PRO A 35 5.25 -2.56 10.61
N ASP A 36 4.97 -1.37 11.13
CA ASP A 36 4.28 -0.35 10.35
C ASP A 36 5.26 0.37 9.40
N LEU A 37 4.76 0.87 8.27
CA LEU A 37 5.48 1.84 7.44
C LEU A 37 5.13 3.24 7.90
N VAL A 38 6.16 4.03 8.20
CA VAL A 38 6.01 5.41 8.64
C VAL A 38 6.53 6.34 7.55
N PHE A 39 5.70 7.32 7.18
CA PHE A 39 6.02 8.33 6.18
C PHE A 39 5.99 9.72 6.84
N GLU A 40 6.96 10.55 6.49
CA GLU A 40 6.89 11.98 6.78
C GLU A 40 6.45 12.74 5.52
N LEU A 41 5.28 13.37 5.57
CA LEU A 41 4.76 14.20 4.47
C LEU A 41 4.37 15.56 5.02
N GLY A 42 5.01 16.63 4.54
CA GLY A 42 4.69 18.01 4.95
C GLY A 42 4.81 18.24 6.47
N GLY A 43 5.79 17.59 7.13
CA GLY A 43 5.97 17.67 8.58
C GLY A 43 4.98 16.85 9.42
N THR A 44 4.13 16.04 8.78
CA THR A 44 3.20 15.14 9.46
C THR A 44 3.63 13.69 9.31
N GLU A 45 3.62 12.96 10.42
CA GLU A 45 3.87 11.52 10.44
C GLU A 45 2.60 10.72 10.09
N LEU A 46 2.68 9.91 9.05
CA LEU A 46 1.61 9.04 8.58
C LEU A 46 2.02 7.57 8.70
N THR A 47 1.25 6.80 9.46
CA THR A 47 1.52 5.39 9.72
C THR A 47 0.59 4.50 8.88
N LEU A 48 1.17 3.63 8.06
CA LEU A 48 0.48 2.55 7.36
C LEU A 48 0.75 1.21 8.06
N PRO A 49 -0.29 0.50 8.51
CA PRO A 49 -0.10 -0.82 9.10
C PRO A 49 0.34 -1.84 8.07
N ALA A 50 0.93 -2.94 8.52
CA ALA A 50 1.30 -4.07 7.67
C ALA A 50 0.18 -4.58 6.75
N ALA A 51 -1.06 -4.56 7.22
CA ALA A 51 -2.22 -4.93 6.41
C ALA A 51 -2.40 -4.07 5.13
N ALA A 52 -1.82 -2.86 5.07
CA ALA A 52 -1.86 -2.01 3.89
C ALA A 52 -0.89 -2.46 2.79
N TYR A 53 0.28 -3.00 3.17
CA TYR A 53 1.39 -3.32 2.27
C TYR A 53 1.71 -4.83 2.17
N VAL A 54 1.06 -5.67 2.97
CA VAL A 54 1.07 -7.14 2.86
C VAL A 54 -0.32 -7.60 2.46
N ALA A 55 -0.37 -8.46 1.44
CA ALA A 55 -1.63 -8.97 0.93
C ALA A 55 -1.54 -10.47 0.64
N SER A 56 -2.67 -11.12 0.79
CA SER A 56 -2.90 -12.44 0.24
C SER A 56 -3.35 -12.29 -1.21
N VAL A 57 -2.58 -12.85 -2.14
CA VAL A 57 -2.86 -12.75 -3.57
C VAL A 57 -3.32 -14.11 -4.08
N SER A 58 -4.49 -14.15 -4.69
CA SER A 58 -5.09 -15.39 -5.21
C SER A 58 -5.43 -15.28 -6.70
N GLY A 59 -5.54 -16.43 -7.37
CA GLY A 59 -5.90 -16.48 -8.78
C GLY A 59 -4.73 -16.17 -9.70
N GLU A 60 -4.98 -16.27 -11.01
CA GLU A 60 -3.97 -15.98 -12.02
C GLU A 60 -3.63 -14.48 -12.02
N ALA A 61 -2.35 -14.16 -12.23
CA ALA A 61 -1.86 -12.79 -12.37
C ALA A 61 -1.12 -12.65 -13.70
N PRO A 62 -1.25 -11.53 -14.42
CA PRO A 62 -0.42 -11.24 -15.58
C PRO A 62 1.07 -11.25 -15.22
N GLU A 63 1.93 -11.62 -16.16
CA GLU A 63 3.38 -11.75 -15.89
C GLU A 63 4.03 -10.48 -15.31
N PRO A 64 3.69 -9.25 -15.75
CA PRO A 64 4.20 -8.04 -15.11
C PRO A 64 3.86 -7.94 -13.61
N VAL A 65 2.64 -8.33 -13.23
CA VAL A 65 2.19 -8.37 -11.82
C VAL A 65 2.96 -9.44 -11.06
N ARG A 66 3.12 -10.62 -11.66
CA ARG A 66 3.85 -11.74 -11.05
C ARG A 66 5.30 -11.37 -10.77
N ALA A 67 5.98 -10.78 -11.74
CA ALA A 67 7.35 -10.29 -11.61
C ALA A 67 7.46 -9.18 -10.55
N ALA A 68 6.54 -8.21 -10.57
CA ALA A 68 6.57 -7.09 -9.63
C ALA A 68 6.37 -7.51 -8.17
N LEU A 69 5.56 -8.54 -7.90
CA LEU A 69 5.22 -8.98 -6.54
C LEU A 69 5.93 -10.27 -6.11
N GLY A 70 6.71 -10.90 -7.00
CA GLY A 70 7.36 -12.19 -6.74
C GLY A 70 6.35 -13.32 -6.52
N LEU A 71 5.28 -13.35 -7.32
CA LEU A 71 4.25 -14.38 -7.22
C LEU A 71 4.76 -15.72 -7.77
N PRO A 72 4.43 -16.85 -7.13
CA PRO A 72 4.79 -18.16 -7.64
C PRO A 72 4.00 -18.47 -8.92
N SER A 73 4.47 -19.40 -9.73
CA SER A 73 3.69 -19.96 -10.85
C SER A 73 2.44 -20.68 -10.35
N GLY A 74 1.30 -20.42 -10.99
CA GLY A 74 -0.01 -20.97 -10.61
C GLY A 74 -0.99 -19.91 -10.09
N SER A 75 -2.11 -20.40 -9.56
CA SER A 75 -3.24 -19.61 -9.05
C SER A 75 -3.45 -19.74 -7.53
N ASP A 76 -2.56 -20.47 -6.86
CA ASP A 76 -2.61 -20.68 -5.41
C ASP A 76 -2.49 -19.35 -4.65
N GLU A 77 -3.21 -19.28 -3.53
CA GLU A 77 -3.18 -18.12 -2.66
C GLU A 77 -1.79 -17.98 -2.01
N ALA A 78 -1.15 -16.82 -2.22
CA ALA A 78 0.19 -16.53 -1.73
C ALA A 78 0.22 -15.22 -0.94
N CYS A 79 0.74 -15.27 0.30
CA CYS A 79 1.02 -14.07 1.06
C CYS A 79 2.26 -13.37 0.50
N ARG A 80 2.14 -12.10 0.10
CA ARG A 80 3.21 -11.33 -0.55
C ARG A 80 3.26 -9.89 -0.08
N LEU A 81 4.43 -9.30 -0.29
CA LEU A 81 4.63 -7.87 -0.21
C LEU A 81 3.90 -7.22 -1.40
N ALA A 82 2.84 -6.48 -1.11
CA ALA A 82 2.05 -5.71 -2.09
C ALA A 82 2.68 -4.33 -2.33
N VAL A 83 3.98 -4.33 -2.63
CA VAL A 83 4.77 -3.13 -2.97
C VAL A 83 5.56 -3.41 -4.23
N ALA A 84 5.25 -2.68 -5.29
CA ALA A 84 5.96 -2.75 -6.57
C ALA A 84 7.09 -1.72 -6.64
N GLU A 85 8.00 -1.91 -7.58
CA GLU A 85 8.95 -0.86 -7.95
C GLU A 85 8.21 0.27 -8.67
N SER A 86 8.52 1.51 -8.29
CA SER A 86 8.00 2.71 -8.95
C SER A 86 8.68 2.89 -10.30
N ALA A 87 7.89 3.18 -11.34
CA ALA A 87 8.42 3.56 -12.64
C ALA A 87 9.00 4.99 -12.65
N THR A 88 8.61 5.82 -11.67
CA THR A 88 9.19 7.14 -11.46
C THR A 88 10.38 7.02 -10.52
N ASP A 89 11.58 7.38 -11.01
CA ASP A 89 12.82 7.28 -10.27
C ASP A 89 12.75 8.02 -8.93
N GLY A 90 13.21 7.35 -7.87
CA GLY A 90 13.23 7.89 -6.51
C GLY A 90 11.87 8.17 -5.86
N ALA A 91 10.75 7.96 -6.55
CA ALA A 91 9.42 8.33 -6.04
C ALA A 91 8.65 7.17 -5.39
N TRP A 92 7.80 7.53 -4.43
CA TRP A 92 6.73 6.66 -3.94
C TRP A 92 5.42 6.99 -4.64
N VAL A 93 4.67 5.96 -5.03
CA VAL A 93 3.29 6.09 -5.50
C VAL A 93 2.36 5.54 -4.42
N LEU A 94 1.61 6.45 -3.80
CA LEU A 94 0.60 6.13 -2.79
C LEU A 94 -0.72 5.81 -3.49
N GLY A 95 -1.02 4.51 -3.59
CA GLY A 95 -2.20 3.97 -4.24
C GLY A 95 -3.39 3.70 -3.31
N VAL A 96 -4.31 2.85 -3.74
CA VAL A 96 -5.50 2.41 -2.99
C VAL A 96 -5.24 2.11 -1.51
N PRO A 97 -4.20 1.35 -1.10
CA PRO A 97 -3.95 1.09 0.33
C PRO A 97 -3.73 2.36 1.18
N PHE A 98 -3.23 3.44 0.60
CA PHE A 98 -3.15 4.73 1.28
C PHE A 98 -4.54 5.36 1.44
N PHE A 99 -5.32 5.41 0.36
CA PHE A 99 -6.66 6.01 0.37
C PHE A 99 -7.68 5.26 1.22
N GLN A 100 -7.48 3.94 1.43
CA GLN A 100 -8.29 3.16 2.37
C GLN A 100 -8.06 3.54 3.84
N ARG A 101 -6.94 4.22 4.12
CA ARG A 101 -6.51 4.58 5.48
C ARG A 101 -6.69 6.07 5.77
N PHE A 102 -6.54 6.89 4.74
CA PHE A 102 -6.51 8.33 4.86
C PHE A 102 -7.49 9.01 3.90
N TYR A 103 -8.31 9.87 4.48
CA TYR A 103 -9.15 10.80 3.76
C TYR A 103 -8.22 11.85 3.15
N THR A 104 -8.27 11.98 1.83
CA THR A 104 -7.34 12.80 1.07
C THR A 104 -8.11 13.81 0.25
N THR A 105 -7.80 15.10 0.40
CA THR A 105 -8.38 16.18 -0.39
C THR A 105 -7.29 16.82 -1.22
N PHE A 106 -7.56 17.01 -2.51
CA PHE A 106 -6.68 17.70 -3.44
C PHE A 106 -7.24 19.10 -3.68
N HIS A 107 -6.48 20.12 -3.32
CA HIS A 107 -6.78 21.50 -3.68
C HIS A 107 -6.02 21.84 -4.96
N VAL A 108 -6.78 22.07 -6.03
CA VAL A 108 -6.24 22.51 -7.32
C VAL A 108 -6.46 24.02 -7.42
N GLY A 109 -5.40 24.79 -7.26
CA GLY A 109 -5.39 26.25 -7.29
C GLY A 109 -4.01 26.77 -7.70
N GLU A 110 -3.76 28.07 -7.55
CA GLU A 110 -2.44 28.66 -7.81
C GLU A 110 -1.35 28.00 -6.95
N GLU A 111 -1.71 27.64 -5.71
CA GLU A 111 -0.89 26.84 -4.81
C GLU A 111 -1.53 25.45 -4.63
N PRO A 112 -1.14 24.46 -5.46
CA PRO A 112 -1.68 23.12 -5.32
C PRO A 112 -1.30 22.50 -3.98
N ALA A 113 -2.28 21.95 -3.26
CA ALA A 113 -2.08 21.38 -1.94
C ALA A 113 -2.81 20.04 -1.78
N VAL A 114 -2.27 19.19 -0.89
CA VAL A 114 -2.88 17.92 -0.52
C VAL A 114 -3.08 17.89 0.99
N PHE A 115 -4.32 17.65 1.41
CA PHE A 115 -4.68 17.51 2.81
C PHE A 115 -4.97 16.05 3.12
N VAL A 116 -4.44 15.56 4.23
CA VAL A 116 -4.56 14.17 4.64
C VAL A 116 -5.09 14.12 6.07
N ALA A 117 -6.19 13.42 6.27
CA ALA A 117 -6.77 13.15 7.57
C ALA A 117 -7.00 11.65 7.75
N ARG A 118 -6.95 11.17 8.98
CA ARG A 118 -7.34 9.78 9.27
C ARG A 118 -8.86 9.67 9.29
N HIS A 119 -9.40 8.52 8.93
CA HIS A 119 -10.85 8.23 9.00
C HIS A 119 -11.12 6.81 9.49
N PRO A 120 -12.34 6.50 9.97
CA PRO A 120 -12.80 5.14 10.19
C PRO A 120 -13.13 4.50 8.83
N ALA A 121 -12.86 3.21 8.69
CA ALA A 121 -13.19 2.48 7.47
C ALA A 121 -14.70 2.48 7.13
N SER A 122 -15.57 2.67 8.14
CA SER A 122 -17.03 2.62 7.97
C SER A 122 -17.66 3.91 7.45
N THR A 123 -17.02 5.07 7.63
CA THR A 123 -17.63 6.38 7.32
C THR A 123 -16.88 7.18 6.26
N CYS A 124 -15.63 6.78 5.91
CA CYS A 124 -14.79 7.47 4.93
C CYS A 124 -14.75 9.01 5.10
N SER A 125 -14.95 9.49 6.33
CA SER A 125 -15.04 10.90 6.69
C SER A 125 -13.95 11.21 7.71
N PRO A 126 -13.32 12.40 7.66
CA PRO A 126 -12.30 12.79 8.63
C PRO A 126 -12.82 12.61 10.05
N VAL A 127 -11.99 12.06 10.93
CA VAL A 127 -12.29 12.16 12.35
C VAL A 127 -11.66 13.41 12.95
N GLU A 128 -12.28 13.89 14.02
CA GLU A 128 -11.73 14.96 14.84
C GLU A 128 -10.32 14.62 15.36
N PRO A 129 -9.45 15.64 15.51
CA PRO A 129 -8.13 15.47 16.10
C PRO A 129 -8.20 14.76 17.46
N GLY A 130 -7.40 13.70 17.65
CA GLY A 130 -7.33 12.94 18.91
C GLY A 130 -8.19 11.68 18.97
N ALA A 131 -9.00 11.37 17.94
CA ALA A 131 -9.70 10.09 17.87
C ALA A 131 -8.73 8.91 17.62
N ALA A 132 -8.86 7.83 18.39
CA ALA A 132 -8.07 6.61 18.23
C ALA A 132 -8.49 5.86 16.97
N LEU A 133 -7.55 5.63 16.04
CA LEU A 133 -7.83 5.12 14.69
C LEU A 133 -7.02 3.90 14.30
N THR A 134 -6.27 3.31 15.23
CA THR A 134 -5.41 2.17 14.95
C THR A 134 -6.13 0.89 15.33
N ARG A 135 -6.98 0.40 14.43
CA ARG A 135 -7.28 -1.04 14.41
C ARG A 135 -6.47 -1.67 13.29
N PRO A 136 -5.48 -2.50 13.62
CA PRO A 136 -4.88 -3.41 12.65
C PRO A 136 -6.00 -4.27 12.05
N GLY A 137 -6.25 -4.12 10.76
CA GLY A 137 -7.19 -4.95 10.01
C GLY A 137 -6.54 -6.26 9.57
N PRO A 138 -7.33 -7.24 9.12
CA PRO A 138 -6.76 -8.41 8.46
C PRO A 138 -5.97 -8.00 7.20
N ALA A 139 -5.04 -8.86 6.78
CA ALA A 139 -4.31 -8.65 5.53
C ALA A 139 -5.29 -8.49 4.37
N ARG A 140 -4.96 -7.59 3.43
CA ARG A 140 -5.77 -7.38 2.23
C ARG A 140 -5.79 -8.66 1.39
N ARG A 141 -6.93 -8.96 0.76
CA ARG A 141 -7.04 -9.99 -0.27
C ARG A 141 -7.09 -9.33 -1.64
N LEU A 142 -6.21 -9.77 -2.54
CA LEU A 142 -6.11 -9.26 -3.90
C LEU A 142 -6.30 -10.42 -4.88
N GLU A 143 -7.06 -10.18 -5.94
CA GLU A 143 -7.15 -11.11 -7.06
C GLU A 143 -6.09 -10.72 -8.10
N GLY A 144 -5.26 -11.67 -8.52
CA GLY A 144 -4.11 -11.42 -9.39
C GLY A 144 -4.44 -10.62 -10.65
N GLN A 145 -5.57 -10.91 -11.30
CA GLN A 145 -6.03 -10.21 -12.52
C GLN A 145 -6.54 -8.78 -12.26
N LYS A 146 -6.87 -8.44 -11.01
CA LYS A 146 -7.37 -7.10 -10.63
C LYS A 146 -6.26 -6.20 -10.08
N ILE A 147 -5.02 -6.70 -9.97
CA ILE A 147 -3.90 -5.90 -9.51
C ILE A 147 -3.46 -4.96 -10.62
N THR A 148 -3.55 -3.68 -10.33
CA THR A 148 -3.00 -2.59 -11.15
C THR A 148 -1.68 -2.10 -10.56
N LEU A 149 -0.64 -2.06 -11.41
CA LEU A 149 0.71 -1.55 -11.11
C LEU A 149 0.82 -0.06 -11.50
N PRO A 150 1.79 0.68 -10.95
CA PRO A 150 2.10 2.03 -11.46
C PRO A 150 2.47 1.95 -12.95
N LEU A 151 1.88 2.81 -13.76
CA LEU A 151 2.26 2.93 -15.16
C LEU A 151 3.67 3.54 -15.26
N ALA A 152 4.50 3.01 -16.17
CA ALA A 152 5.63 3.76 -16.68
C ALA A 152 5.07 4.88 -17.57
N GLY A 153 5.32 6.13 -17.16
CA GLY A 153 5.00 7.31 -17.97
C GLY A 153 5.85 7.39 -19.22
#